data_AF-A0A922XPV0-F1
#
_entry.id   AF-A0A922XPV0-F1
#
_cell.length_a   1.000
_cell.length_b   1.000
_cell.length_c   1.000
_cell.angle_alpha   90.00
_cell.angle_beta   90.00
_cell.angle_gamma   90.00
#
_symmetry.space_group_name_H-M   'P 1'
#
loop_
_entity.id
_entity.type
_entity.pdbx_description
1 polymer ?
#
loop_
_entity_poly.entity_id
_entity_poly.type
_entity_poly.pdbx_seq_one_letter_code
_entity_poly.pdbx_strand_id
1 'polypeptide(L)' 'MNQTKTIKSAFSAKKISSILSDYRLACESREASLIGRKEVFMGKAKFGIFGDGKELAQIAMAKVFAPGDFRSGYYRD' A
#
# COMPACT_ATOMS: atom_id res chain seq x y z
N MET A 1 -30.36 25.22 -1.96
CA MET A 1 -30.06 24.12 -1.03
C MET A 1 -29.93 22.85 -1.86
N ASN A 2 -28.70 22.40 -2.14
CA ASN A 2 -28.49 21.18 -2.95
C ASN A 2 -28.74 19.95 -2.10
N GLN A 3 -29.69 19.12 -2.53
CA GLN A 3 -29.92 17.81 -1.94
C GLN A 3 -28.71 16.92 -2.22
N THR A 4 -27.96 16.57 -1.18
CA THR A 4 -26.92 15.54 -1.26
C THR A 4 -27.62 14.19 -1.42
N LYS A 5 -27.60 13.63 -2.63
CA LYS A 5 -28.00 12.24 -2.87
C LYS A 5 -27.13 11.34 -2.00
N THR A 6 -27.72 10.71 -1.00
CA THR A 6 -27.06 9.67 -0.19
C THR A 6 -26.85 8.46 -1.10
N ILE A 7 -25.64 8.33 -1.63
CA ILE A 7 -25.23 7.15 -2.39
C ILE A 7 -25.16 5.99 -1.40
N LYS A 8 -26.10 5.05 -1.47
CA LYS A 8 -26.01 3.81 -0.69
C LYS A 8 -24.80 3.02 -1.18
N SER A 9 -23.80 2.83 -0.33
CA SER A 9 -22.61 2.06 -0.68
C SER A 9 -22.93 0.58 -0.77
N ALA A 10 -22.43 -0.10 -1.81
CA ALA A 10 -22.54 -1.54 -1.97
C ALA A 10 -21.72 -2.35 -0.92
N PHE A 11 -20.95 -1.68 -0.07
CA PHE A 11 -20.05 -2.29 0.90
C PHE A 11 -20.51 -2.03 2.35
N SER A 12 -20.24 -3.00 3.24
CA SER A 12 -20.45 -2.84 4.67
C SER A 12 -19.46 -1.83 5.26
N ALA A 13 -19.84 -1.17 6.37
CA ALA A 13 -18.98 -0.19 7.05
C ALA A 13 -17.61 -0.78 7.42
N LYS A 14 -17.57 -2.04 7.87
CA LYS A 14 -16.32 -2.76 8.18
C LYS A 14 -15.45 -2.93 6.93
N LYS A 15 -16.04 -3.28 5.79
CA LYS A 15 -15.30 -3.45 4.53
C LYS A 15 -14.77 -2.11 4.00
N ILE A 16 -15.55 -1.04 4.12
CA ILE A 16 -15.12 0.32 3.77
C ILE A 16 -13.92 0.74 4.63
N SER A 17 -14.01 0.55 5.95
CA SER A 17 -12.91 0.87 6.87
C SER A 17 -11.63 0.10 6.52
N SER A 18 -11.74 -1.20 6.20
CA SER A 18 -10.59 -1.99 5.75
C SER A 18 -9.99 -1.45 4.45
N ILE A 19 -10.82 -1.11 3.45
CA ILE A 19 -10.34 -0.57 2.17
C ILE A 19 -9.61 0.76 2.37
N LEU A 20 -10.16 1.65 3.21
CA LEU A 20 -9.52 2.93 3.51
C LEU A 20 -8.19 2.75 4.25
N SER A 21 -8.12 1.75 5.16
CA SER A 21 -6.88 1.41 5.84
C SER A 21 -5.81 0.89 4.88
N ASP A 22 -6.18 0.00 3.94
CA ASP A 22 -5.25 -0.49 2.91
C ASP A 22 -4.75 0.64 2.02
N TYR A 23 -5.66 1.52 1.60
CA TYR A 23 -5.32 2.66 0.75
C TYR A 23 -4.32 3.58 1.46
N ARG A 24 -4.57 3.88 2.74
CA ARG A 24 -3.64 4.64 3.56
C ARG A 24 -2.27 3.97 3.65
N LEU A 25 -2.23 2.67 3.90
CA LEU A 25 -0.99 1.89 3.95
C LEU A 25 -0.21 1.95 2.62
N ALA A 26 -0.91 1.83 1.49
CA ALA A 26 -0.31 1.95 0.17
C ALA A 26 0.30 3.35 -0.06
N CYS A 27 -0.41 4.41 0.34
CA CYS A 27 0.11 5.78 0.25
C CYS A 27 1.34 5.98 1.14
N GLU A 28 1.31 5.52 2.38
CA GLU A 28 2.46 5.65 3.30
C GLU A 28 3.69 4.88 2.79
N SER A 29 3.49 3.67 2.27
CA SER A 29 4.55 2.87 1.63
C SER A 29 5.16 3.57 0.41
N ARG A 30 4.33 4.21 -0.42
CA ARG A 30 4.77 5.00 -1.57
C ARG A 30 5.62 6.20 -1.12
N GLU A 31 5.16 6.96 -0.14
CA GLU A 31 5.88 8.14 0.36
C GLU A 31 7.24 7.77 0.96
N ALA A 32 7.31 6.68 1.74
CA ALA A 32 8.57 6.17 2.26
C ALA A 32 9.58 5.83 1.15
N SER A 33 9.10 5.21 0.07
CA SER A 33 9.90 4.87 -1.10
C SER A 33 10.40 6.11 -1.84
N LEU A 34 9.56 7.14 -1.98
CA LEU A 34 9.94 8.41 -2.62
C LEU A 34 11.00 9.17 -1.80
N ILE A 35 10.83 9.22 -0.49
CA ILE A 35 11.79 9.85 0.43
C ILE A 35 13.13 9.11 0.35
N GLY A 36 13.13 7.79 0.49
CA GLY A 36 14.35 6.99 0.42
C GLY A 36 15.08 7.17 -0.91
N ARG A 37 14.34 7.16 -2.03
CA ARG A 37 14.91 7.41 -3.35
C ARG A 37 15.55 8.78 -3.44
N LYS A 38 14.88 9.83 -2.94
CA LYS A 38 15.41 11.19 -2.91
C LYS A 38 16.72 11.26 -2.12
N GLU A 39 16.80 10.64 -0.95
CA GLU A 39 18.00 10.67 -0.12
C GLU A 39 19.19 9.95 -0.79
N VAL A 40 18.93 8.85 -1.52
CA VAL A 40 19.95 8.18 -2.35
C VAL A 40 20.41 9.08 -3.49
N PHE A 41 19.49 9.69 -4.24
CA PHE A 41 19.85 10.61 -5.33
C PHE A 41 20.63 11.84 -4.85
N MET A 42 20.36 12.32 -3.63
CA MET A 42 21.11 13.41 -3.01
C MET A 42 22.50 12.99 -2.49
N GLY A 43 22.90 11.72 -2.66
CA GLY A 43 24.19 11.21 -2.23
C GLY A 43 24.32 11.01 -0.71
N LYS A 44 23.20 11.11 0.04
CA LYS A 44 23.20 10.93 1.50
C LYS A 44 23.21 9.46 1.91
N ALA A 45 22.83 8.57 1.01
CA ALA A 45 22.91 7.12 1.17
C ALA A 45 23.62 6.50 -0.04
N LYS A 46 24.39 5.42 0.20
CA LYS A 46 25.17 4.74 -0.85
C LYS A 46 24.33 3.81 -1.71
N PHE A 47 23.18 3.36 -1.22
CA PHE A 47 22.32 2.40 -1.88
C PHE A 47 20.89 2.50 -1.36
N GLY A 48 19.92 2.22 -2.20
CA GLY A 48 18.53 2.07 -1.79
C GLY A 48 17.74 1.24 -2.78
N ILE A 49 16.93 0.34 -2.23
CA ILE A 49 15.95 -0.44 -2.98
C ILE A 49 14.59 -0.15 -2.35
N PHE A 50 13.64 0.22 -3.20
CA PHE A 50 12.30 0.62 -2.75
C PHE A 50 11.25 -0.19 -3.51
N GLY A 51 10.16 -0.50 -2.82
CA GLY A 51 9.06 -1.34 -3.33
C GLY A 51 7.94 -0.55 -4.03
N ASP A 52 8.20 0.70 -4.44
CA ASP A 52 7.17 1.54 -5.02
C ASP A 52 6.59 0.93 -6.31
N GLY A 53 5.26 1.00 -6.42
CA GLY A 53 4.52 0.40 -7.54
C GLY A 53 4.00 -1.01 -7.28
N LYS A 54 4.37 -1.63 -6.14
CA LYS A 54 3.93 -2.99 -5.77
C LYS A 54 2.98 -3.01 -4.57
N GLU A 55 2.59 -1.86 -4.03
CA GLU A 55 1.90 -1.75 -2.74
C GLU A 55 0.60 -2.57 -2.72
N LEU A 56 -0.20 -2.47 -3.78
CA LEU A 56 -1.45 -3.22 -3.89
C LEU A 56 -1.23 -4.73 -3.93
N ALA A 57 -0.20 -5.20 -4.66
CA ALA A 57 0.11 -6.62 -4.74
C ALA A 57 0.57 -7.18 -3.39
N GLN A 58 1.38 -6.43 -2.64
CA GLN A 58 1.80 -6.82 -1.29
C GLN A 58 0.62 -6.89 -0.33
N ILE A 59 -0.25 -5.87 -0.33
CA ILE A 59 -1.44 -5.83 0.53
C ILE A 59 -2.39 -6.98 0.18
N ALA A 60 -2.64 -7.22 -1.11
CA ALA A 60 -3.49 -8.32 -1.56
C ALA A 60 -2.93 -9.67 -1.09
N MET A 61 -1.62 -9.88 -1.23
CA MET A 61 -0.96 -11.10 -0.77
C MET A 61 -1.06 -11.27 0.74
N ALA A 62 -0.78 -10.23 1.52
CA ALA A 62 -0.85 -10.28 2.99
C ALA A 62 -2.24 -10.66 3.51
N LYS A 63 -3.31 -10.42 2.74
CA LYS A 63 -4.68 -10.77 3.12
C LYS A 63 -5.08 -12.20 2.83
N VAL A 64 -4.40 -12.87 1.90
CA VAL A 64 -4.76 -14.22 1.45
C VAL A 64 -3.74 -15.27 1.86
N PHE A 65 -2.54 -14.84 2.29
CA PHE A 65 -1.47 -15.74 2.71
C PHE A 65 -1.87 -16.52 3.97
N ALA A 66 -1.72 -17.85 3.92
CA ALA A 66 -2.12 -18.77 4.96
C ALA A 66 -0.93 -19.62 5.48
N PRO A 67 -1.06 -20.25 6.66
CA PRO A 67 -0.03 -21.19 7.15
C PRO A 67 0.22 -22.31 6.14
N GLY A 68 1.48 -22.48 5.74
CA GLY A 68 1.89 -23.46 4.73
C GLY A 68 2.06 -22.89 3.32
N ASP A 69 1.63 -21.65 3.07
CA ASP A 69 1.97 -20.94 1.83
C ASP A 69 3.46 -20.55 1.84
N PHE A 70 4.06 -20.53 0.64
CA PHE A 70 5.45 -20.11 0.44
C PHE A 70 5.54 -18.96 -0.56
N ARG A 71 6.28 -17.92 -0.20
CA ARG A 71 6.61 -16.79 -1.07
C ARG A 71 8.12 -16.69 -1.21
N SER A 72 8.64 -16.90 -2.42
CA SER A 72 10.02 -16.54 -2.72
C SER A 72 10.07 -15.05 -3.05
N GLY A 73 10.48 -14.26 -2.07
CA GLY A 73 10.67 -12.82 -2.27
C GLY A 73 11.91 -12.50 -3.11
N TYR A 74 12.01 -11.26 -3.54
CA TYR A 74 13.19 -10.62 -4.12
C TYR A 74 13.36 -9.24 -3.48
N TYR A 75 14.47 -8.54 -3.74
CA TYR A 75 14.89 -7.34 -3.00
C TYR A 75 13.89 -6.14 -2.93
N ARG A 76 12.72 -6.25 -3.58
CA ARG A 76 11.66 -5.24 -3.67
C ARG A 76 10.31 -5.76 -3.15
N ASP A 77 10.31 -6.63 -2.15
CA ASP A 77 9.08 -7.12 -1.51
C ASP A 77 8.87 -6.51 -0.13
#